data_AF-A0A0B2VA43-F1
#
_entry.id   AF-A0A0B2VA43-F1
#
_cell.length_a   1.000
_cell.length_b   1.000
_cell.length_c   1.000
_cell.angle_alpha   90.00
_cell.angle_beta   90.00
_cell.angle_gamma   90.00
#
_symmetry.space_group_name_H-M   'P 1'
#
loop_
_entity.id
_entity.type
_entity.pdbx_description
1 polymer ?
#
loop_
_entity_poly.entity_id
_entity_poly.type
_entity_poly.pdbx_seq_one_letter_code
_entity_poly.pdbx_strand_id
1 'polypeptide(L)'
;MVKQLNRLSADIAAENPDMIHFQQVLNKWIRSQTGSRLVAFLLISRECNTCFCQVCGDELLKEIINCGDASVLYGLFPKNGSSRTNDESEEEIILPPVYTPDAAPFFVDIKSLNETFRAKLHTIAESVEGSDGKLPKDSLSATIILLQARCGFVAGLLMVHQNERTKDIERHAIAPHLHMIGTLLSIVANVEEQKRLARQSQIFLSMAQNVFSSLRKSFFFEHRILAI
;
A
#
# COMPACT_ATOMS: atom_id res chain seq x y z
N MET A 1 6.13 2.71 -25.69
CA MET A 1 7.02 2.25 -24.60
C MET A 1 6.63 2.78 -23.23
N VAL A 2 6.54 4.10 -23.00
CA VAL A 2 6.20 4.67 -21.66
C VAL A 2 4.83 4.21 -21.13
N LYS A 3 3.80 4.12 -22.00
CA LYS A 3 2.48 3.59 -21.64
C LYS A 3 2.47 2.09 -21.30
N GLN A 4 3.45 1.32 -21.77
CA GLN A 4 3.58 -0.11 -21.41
C GLN A 4 4.33 -0.29 -20.10
N LEU A 5 5.34 0.54 -19.80
CA LEU A 5 5.96 0.59 -18.47
C LEU A 5 4.94 0.96 -17.38
N ASN A 6 4.07 1.95 -17.66
CA ASN A 6 3.04 2.37 -16.70
C ASN A 6 1.90 1.34 -16.52
N ARG A 7 1.70 0.44 -17.48
CA ARG A 7 0.80 -0.73 -17.30
C ARG A 7 1.50 -1.82 -16.48
N LEU A 8 2.76 -2.13 -16.79
CA LEU A 8 3.60 -3.06 -16.01
C LEU A 8 3.76 -2.64 -14.53
N SER A 9 3.76 -1.34 -14.23
CA SER A 9 3.90 -0.81 -12.86
C SER A 9 2.66 -1.02 -12.00
N ALA A 10 1.48 -1.12 -12.60
CA ALA A 10 0.21 -1.38 -11.91
C ALA A 10 -0.13 -2.89 -11.83
N ASP A 11 0.34 -3.69 -12.78
CA ASP A 11 -0.16 -5.07 -12.97
C ASP A 11 0.33 -6.11 -11.93
N ILE A 12 1.43 -5.91 -11.21
CA ILE A 12 2.03 -7.06 -10.46
C ILE A 12 1.56 -7.15 -9.00
N ALA A 13 0.82 -6.17 -8.47
CA ALA A 13 0.02 -6.43 -7.27
C ALA A 13 -1.21 -7.32 -7.63
N ALA A 14 -1.64 -7.31 -8.90
CA ALA A 14 -2.70 -8.16 -9.43
C ALA A 14 -2.25 -9.60 -9.80
N GLU A 15 -0.94 -9.90 -9.79
CA GLU A 15 -0.42 -11.18 -10.32
C GLU A 15 -0.01 -12.21 -9.26
N ASN A 16 0.03 -11.88 -7.97
CA ASN A 16 0.27 -12.89 -6.92
C ASN A 16 -1.06 -13.31 -6.26
N PRO A 17 -1.70 -14.39 -6.76
CA PRO A 17 -3.00 -14.84 -6.26
C PRO A 17 -2.95 -15.21 -4.77
N ASP A 18 -1.81 -15.68 -4.27
CA ASP A 18 -1.65 -16.02 -2.86
C ASP A 18 -1.68 -14.78 -1.98
N MET A 19 -1.09 -13.66 -2.43
CA MET A 19 -1.12 -12.40 -1.70
C MET A 19 -2.49 -11.74 -1.71
N ILE A 20 -3.22 -11.87 -2.81
CA ILE A 20 -4.62 -11.44 -2.90
C ILE A 20 -5.46 -12.27 -1.93
N HIS A 21 -5.33 -13.60 -1.99
CA HIS A 21 -6.05 -14.51 -1.12
C HIS A 21 -5.73 -14.27 0.36
N PHE A 22 -4.45 -14.07 0.69
CA PHE A 22 -4.00 -13.72 2.04
C PHE A 22 -4.69 -12.44 2.54
N GLN A 23 -4.72 -11.38 1.74
CA GLN A 23 -5.42 -10.14 2.11
C GLN A 23 -6.92 -10.35 2.29
N GLN A 24 -7.58 -11.11 1.40
CA GLN A 24 -9.00 -11.43 1.50
C GLN A 24 -9.34 -12.20 2.78
N VAL A 25 -8.54 -13.23 3.11
CA VAL A 25 -8.70 -14.02 4.33
C VAL A 25 -8.48 -13.16 5.57
N LEU A 26 -7.45 -12.32 5.57
CA LEU A 26 -7.15 -11.43 6.69
C LEU A 26 -8.26 -10.38 6.87
N ASN A 27 -8.72 -9.73 5.80
CA ASN A 27 -9.83 -8.78 5.83
C ASN A 27 -11.10 -9.43 6.38
N LYS A 28 -11.44 -10.64 5.90
CA LYS A 28 -12.60 -11.40 6.37
C LYS A 28 -12.51 -11.73 7.86
N TRP A 29 -11.33 -12.12 8.34
CA TRP A 29 -11.10 -12.37 9.76
C TRP A 29 -11.20 -11.09 10.60
N ILE A 30 -10.60 -9.97 10.17
CA ILE A 30 -10.73 -8.68 10.88
C ILE A 30 -12.20 -8.25 10.95
N ARG A 31 -12.94 -8.39 9.85
CA ARG A 31 -14.38 -8.08 9.80
C ARG A 31 -15.18 -8.95 10.78
N SER A 32 -14.83 -10.23 10.95
CA SER A 32 -15.51 -11.12 11.89
C SER A 32 -15.21 -10.80 13.35
N GLN A 33 -14.00 -10.31 13.66
CA GLN A 33 -13.65 -9.88 15.02
C GLN A 33 -14.30 -8.56 15.41
N THR A 34 -14.40 -7.64 14.45
CA THR A 34 -14.80 -6.25 14.73
C THR A 34 -16.28 -5.99 14.46
N GLY A 35 -16.90 -6.74 13.56
CA GLY A 35 -18.23 -6.42 13.05
C GLY A 35 -18.26 -5.22 12.13
N SER A 36 -17.08 -4.72 11.69
CA SER A 36 -16.99 -3.58 10.80
C SER A 36 -17.71 -3.85 9.47
N ARG A 37 -18.09 -2.77 8.79
CA ARG A 37 -18.78 -2.87 7.50
C ARG A 37 -17.82 -3.31 6.40
N LEU A 38 -16.62 -2.73 6.41
CA LEU A 38 -15.59 -2.98 5.42
C LEU A 38 -14.21 -2.91 6.06
N VAL A 39 -13.28 -3.69 5.50
CA VAL A 39 -11.87 -3.70 5.87
C VAL A 39 -11.05 -3.72 4.60
N ALA A 40 -10.04 -2.87 4.50
CA ALA A 40 -9.10 -2.86 3.39
C ALA A 40 -7.71 -2.44 3.86
N PHE A 41 -6.67 -2.91 3.16
CA PHE A 41 -5.31 -2.47 3.39
C PHE A 41 -4.90 -1.41 2.37
N LEU A 42 -4.36 -0.30 2.87
CA LEU A 42 -3.62 0.70 2.15
C LEU A 42 -2.14 0.31 2.20
N LEU A 43 -1.60 -0.11 1.06
CA LEU A 43 -0.22 -0.58 0.95
C LEU A 43 0.64 0.47 0.26
N ILE A 44 1.89 0.59 0.71
CA ILE A 44 2.88 1.47 0.09
C ILE A 44 3.77 0.66 -0.84
N SER A 45 3.89 1.10 -2.10
CA SER A 45 4.96 0.70 -3.00
C SER A 45 6.01 1.80 -3.08
N ARG A 46 7.19 1.55 -2.53
CA ARG A 46 8.35 2.45 -2.68
C ARG A 46 8.86 2.50 -4.12
N GLU A 47 8.75 1.40 -4.86
CA GLU A 47 9.17 1.32 -6.26
C GLU A 47 8.33 2.25 -7.14
N CYS A 48 7.01 2.23 -6.97
CA CYS A 48 6.08 3.06 -7.74
C CYS A 48 5.89 4.45 -7.12
N ASN A 49 6.44 4.69 -5.92
CA ASN A 49 6.17 5.86 -5.09
C ASN A 49 4.66 6.12 -4.92
N THR A 50 3.89 5.08 -4.59
CA THR A 50 2.44 5.18 -4.44
C THR A 50 1.93 4.48 -3.19
N CYS A 51 0.84 5.00 -2.64
CA CYS A 51 -0.03 4.32 -1.71
C CYS A 51 -1.28 3.86 -2.46
N PHE A 52 -1.64 2.58 -2.35
CA PHE A 52 -2.73 2.02 -3.13
C PHE A 52 -3.58 1.02 -2.33
N CYS A 53 -4.79 0.78 -2.83
CA CYS A 53 -5.70 -0.24 -2.36
C CYS A 53 -6.18 -1.09 -3.53
N GLN A 54 -6.17 -2.41 -3.36
CA GLN A 54 -6.58 -3.36 -4.40
C GLN A 54 -7.52 -4.45 -3.89
N VAL A 55 -7.36 -4.87 -2.63
CA VAL A 55 -8.24 -5.86 -2.00
C VAL A 55 -9.12 -5.17 -0.97
N CYS A 56 -10.43 -5.32 -1.12
CA CYS A 56 -11.42 -4.64 -0.31
C CYS A 56 -12.42 -5.68 0.22
N GLY A 57 -12.42 -5.90 1.54
CA GLY A 57 -13.13 -7.04 2.13
C GLY A 57 -12.61 -8.36 1.56
N ASP A 58 -13.51 -9.18 1.06
CA ASP A 58 -13.26 -10.44 0.35
C ASP A 58 -13.17 -10.28 -1.17
N GLU A 59 -13.24 -9.07 -1.71
CA GLU A 59 -13.25 -8.80 -3.14
C GLU A 59 -11.95 -8.19 -3.65
N LEU A 60 -11.59 -8.54 -4.88
CA LEU A 60 -10.54 -7.90 -5.65
C LEU A 60 -11.16 -6.76 -6.46
N LEU A 61 -10.64 -5.54 -6.31
CA LEU A 61 -11.09 -4.40 -7.09
C LEU A 61 -10.70 -4.56 -8.56
N LYS A 62 -11.61 -4.18 -9.47
CA LYS A 62 -11.38 -4.19 -10.91
C LYS A 62 -10.21 -3.29 -11.31
N GLU A 63 -10.06 -2.16 -10.63
CA GLU A 63 -8.98 -1.21 -10.80
C GLU A 63 -8.36 -0.87 -9.45
N ILE A 64 -7.03 -0.74 -9.44
CA ILE A 64 -6.28 -0.35 -8.24
C ILE A 64 -6.58 1.11 -7.93
N ILE A 65 -6.98 1.39 -6.69
CA ILE A 65 -7.25 2.75 -6.23
C ILE A 65 -5.95 3.36 -5.70
N ASN A 66 -5.42 4.35 -6.41
CA ASN A 66 -4.30 5.16 -5.94
C ASN A 66 -4.80 6.20 -4.93
N CYS A 67 -4.26 6.11 -3.71
CA CYS A 67 -4.62 6.93 -2.57
C CYS A 67 -3.58 8.01 -2.24
N GLY A 68 -2.49 8.12 -3.00
CA GLY A 68 -1.45 9.12 -2.80
C GLY A 68 -0.06 8.61 -3.16
N ASP A 69 0.96 9.40 -2.83
CA ASP A 69 2.35 8.96 -2.92
C ASP A 69 2.71 7.97 -1.80
N ALA A 70 3.93 7.44 -1.82
CA ALA A 70 4.40 6.52 -0.79
C ALA A 70 4.56 7.19 0.58
N SER A 71 4.58 8.53 0.65
CA SER A 71 4.78 9.31 1.88
C SER A 71 3.48 9.58 2.65
N VAL A 72 2.32 9.43 1.99
CA VAL A 72 1.02 9.85 2.52
C VAL A 72 0.69 9.24 3.89
N LEU A 73 1.00 7.96 4.12
CA LEU A 73 0.74 7.31 5.41
C LEU A 73 1.76 7.69 6.47
N TYR A 74 3.00 7.99 6.07
CA TYR A 74 4.04 8.43 6.99
C TYR A 74 3.70 9.79 7.60
N GLY A 75 3.13 10.70 6.79
CA GLY A 75 2.66 12.00 7.25
C GLY A 75 1.49 11.95 8.24
N LEU A 76 0.86 10.79 8.43
CA LEU A 76 -0.23 10.60 9.39
C LEU A 76 0.26 10.17 10.78
N PHE A 77 1.51 9.73 10.93
CA PHE A 77 2.05 9.43 12.24
C PHE A 77 2.27 10.73 13.04
N PRO A 78 2.05 10.71 14.36
CA PRO A 78 2.33 11.87 15.19
C PRO A 78 3.82 12.17 15.17
N LYS A 79 4.18 13.39 14.79
CA LYS A 79 5.56 13.88 14.89
C LYS A 79 5.89 14.06 16.37
N ASN A 80 6.81 13.25 16.91
CA ASN A 80 7.35 13.50 18.25
C ASN A 80 8.08 14.85 18.22
N GLY A 81 7.68 15.77 19.10
CA GLY A 81 7.98 17.19 18.95
C GLY A 81 9.46 17.57 18.89
N SER A 82 9.78 18.48 17.98
CA SER A 82 10.50 19.70 18.33
C SER A 82 10.05 20.84 17.43
N SER A 83 9.70 21.96 18.08
CA SER A 83 9.71 23.35 17.64
C SER A 83 9.72 23.68 16.13
N ARG A 84 8.83 24.62 15.77
CA ARG A 84 8.98 25.53 14.63
C ARG A 84 10.45 25.90 14.38
N THR A 85 11.04 25.37 13.33
CA THR A 85 12.13 26.00 12.58
C THR A 85 11.80 25.82 11.11
N ASN A 86 11.60 26.95 10.42
CA ASN A 86 11.39 27.03 8.98
C ASN A 86 12.70 26.70 8.26
N ASP A 87 13.13 25.44 8.27
CA ASP A 87 14.20 25.00 7.40
C ASP A 87 13.72 23.80 6.58
N GLU A 88 13.71 23.99 5.27
CA GLU A 88 13.44 23.00 4.21
C GLU A 88 14.58 21.97 4.11
N SER A 89 15.00 21.41 5.24
CA SER A 89 15.83 20.20 5.25
C SER A 89 14.90 18.99 5.17
N GLU A 90 15.23 18.04 4.29
CA GLU A 90 14.56 16.75 4.17
C GLU A 90 14.30 16.17 5.57
N GLU A 91 13.07 16.33 6.08
CA GLU A 91 12.69 15.81 7.39
C GLU A 91 12.90 14.30 7.31
N GLU A 92 13.98 13.80 7.92
CA GLU A 92 14.17 12.38 8.13
C GLU A 92 12.89 11.88 8.80
N ILE A 93 12.12 11.08 8.07
CA ILE A 93 10.85 10.55 8.56
C ILE A 93 11.23 9.62 9.71
N ILE A 94 11.23 10.14 10.94
CA ILE A 94 11.43 9.35 12.14
C ILE A 94 10.18 8.48 12.26
N LEU A 95 10.33 7.23 11.80
CA LEU A 95 9.27 6.24 11.93
C LEU A 95 8.99 6.02 13.41
N PRO A 96 7.73 5.84 13.80
CA PRO A 96 7.42 5.41 15.14
C PRO A 96 8.13 4.09 15.48
N PRO A 97 8.23 3.76 16.77
CA PRO A 97 8.62 2.41 17.14
C PRO A 97 7.64 1.41 16.52
N VAL A 98 8.17 0.27 16.06
CA VAL A 98 7.39 -0.87 15.59
C VAL A 98 6.29 -1.22 16.59
N TYR A 99 5.12 -1.63 16.12
CA TYR A 99 4.03 -2.09 16.99
C TYR A 99 4.55 -3.14 17.98
N THR A 100 4.61 -2.79 19.26
CA THR A 100 4.74 -3.74 20.36
C THR A 100 3.34 -4.08 20.90
N PRO A 101 3.15 -5.23 21.56
CA PRO A 101 1.87 -5.57 22.19
C PRO A 101 1.36 -4.50 23.16
N ASP A 102 2.27 -3.74 23.76
CA ASP A 102 1.98 -2.69 24.75
C ASP A 102 1.89 -1.28 24.13
N ALA A 103 2.18 -1.12 22.83
CA ALA A 103 2.11 0.18 22.17
C ALA A 103 0.65 0.58 21.91
N ALA A 104 0.32 1.83 22.25
CA ALA A 104 -0.99 2.38 21.93
C ALA A 104 -1.16 2.48 20.40
N PRO A 105 -2.31 2.03 19.86
CA PRO A 105 -2.56 2.09 18.43
C PRO A 105 -2.77 3.51 17.92
N PHE A 106 -2.31 3.77 16.69
CA PHE A 106 -2.51 5.05 16.00
C PHE A 106 -3.77 5.00 15.15
N PHE A 107 -4.86 5.54 15.68
CA PHE A 107 -6.13 5.71 14.98
C PHE A 107 -6.23 7.10 14.35
N VAL A 108 -6.46 7.15 13.05
CA VAL A 108 -6.68 8.38 12.31
C VAL A 108 -8.09 8.39 11.75
N ASP A 109 -8.88 9.37 12.16
CA ASP A 109 -10.24 9.54 11.67
C ASP A 109 -10.26 10.08 10.25
N ILE A 110 -11.11 9.49 9.40
CA ILE A 110 -11.20 9.95 8.01
C ILE A 110 -11.60 11.43 7.89
N LYS A 111 -12.33 11.94 8.90
CA LYS A 111 -12.77 13.33 8.98
C LYS A 111 -11.63 14.33 9.18
N SER A 112 -10.50 13.90 9.75
CA SER A 112 -9.32 14.75 9.95
C SER A 112 -8.38 14.76 8.73
N LEU A 113 -8.67 13.97 7.70
CA LEU A 113 -7.85 13.88 6.49
C LEU A 113 -8.20 14.98 5.49
N ASN A 114 -7.27 15.27 4.58
CA ASN A 114 -7.53 16.19 3.48
C ASN A 114 -8.64 15.65 2.54
N GLU A 115 -9.31 16.56 1.83
CA GLU A 115 -10.47 16.20 1.02
C GLU A 115 -10.13 15.25 -0.13
N THR A 116 -8.94 15.40 -0.72
CA THR A 116 -8.48 14.59 -1.85
C THR A 116 -8.29 13.13 -1.44
N PHE A 117 -7.60 12.88 -0.33
CA PHE A 117 -7.35 11.55 0.21
C PHE A 117 -8.66 10.94 0.71
N ARG A 118 -9.48 11.72 1.44
CA ARG A 118 -10.82 11.30 1.86
C ARG A 118 -11.67 10.84 0.68
N ALA A 119 -11.70 11.60 -0.43
CA ALA A 119 -12.45 11.22 -1.62
C ALA A 119 -12.02 9.87 -2.21
N LYS A 120 -10.71 9.55 -2.18
CA LYS A 120 -10.21 8.23 -2.61
C LYS A 120 -10.67 7.11 -1.70
N LEU A 121 -10.67 7.33 -0.39
CA LEU A 121 -11.15 6.35 0.59
C LEU A 121 -12.66 6.11 0.46
N HIS A 122 -13.44 7.15 0.11
CA HIS A 122 -14.86 6.96 -0.25
C HIS A 122 -15.03 6.06 -1.47
N THR A 123 -14.19 6.22 -2.51
CA THR A 123 -14.24 5.33 -3.67
C THR A 123 -14.01 3.86 -3.28
N ILE A 124 -13.12 3.60 -2.31
CA ILE A 124 -12.91 2.25 -1.78
C ILE A 124 -14.20 1.74 -1.10
N ALA A 125 -14.83 2.56 -0.26
CA ALA A 125 -16.07 2.17 0.42
C ALA A 125 -17.23 1.90 -0.56
N GLU A 126 -17.40 2.77 -1.58
CA GLU A 126 -18.44 2.64 -2.60
C GLU A 126 -18.22 1.44 -3.54
N SER A 127 -16.98 0.99 -3.72
CA SER A 127 -16.66 -0.08 -4.67
C SER A 127 -17.21 -1.46 -4.30
N VAL A 128 -17.50 -1.69 -3.01
CA VAL A 128 -18.00 -2.97 -2.48
C VAL A 128 -19.49 -2.89 -2.14
N GLU A 129 -20.00 -1.69 -1.89
CA GLU A 129 -21.43 -1.44 -1.70
C GLU A 129 -22.10 -1.26 -3.06
N GLY A 130 -22.36 -2.37 -3.73
CA GLY A 130 -22.97 -2.36 -5.06
C GLY A 130 -24.22 -1.48 -5.10
N SER A 131 -24.13 -0.34 -5.77
CA SER A 131 -25.16 0.53 -6.37
C SER A 131 -26.45 0.88 -5.61
N ASP A 132 -26.71 0.33 -4.42
CA ASP A 132 -27.98 0.44 -3.72
C ASP A 132 -27.81 1.31 -2.47
N GLY A 133 -27.68 2.61 -2.75
CA GLY A 133 -27.58 3.67 -1.75
C GLY A 133 -26.19 4.27 -1.71
N LYS A 134 -25.97 5.32 -2.49
CA LYS A 134 -24.83 6.24 -2.27
C LYS A 134 -24.94 6.73 -0.83
N LEU A 135 -24.09 6.21 0.06
CA LEU A 135 -23.91 6.82 1.37
C LEU A 135 -23.58 8.30 1.15
N PRO A 136 -24.26 9.22 1.85
CA PRO A 136 -23.82 10.60 1.89
C PRO A 136 -22.33 10.66 2.20
N LYS A 137 -21.54 11.42 1.42
CA LYS A 137 -20.09 11.55 1.65
C LYS A 137 -19.74 11.96 3.09
N ASP A 138 -20.65 12.64 3.78
CA ASP A 138 -20.45 13.08 5.16
C ASP A 138 -20.85 12.04 6.23
N SER A 139 -21.47 10.92 5.82
CA SER A 139 -21.94 9.87 6.75
C SER A 139 -20.97 8.70 6.91
N LEU A 140 -19.85 8.67 6.17
CA LEU A 140 -18.89 7.57 6.28
C LEU A 140 -18.13 7.69 7.62
N SER A 141 -18.42 6.77 8.54
CA SER A 141 -17.60 6.57 9.73
C SER A 141 -16.47 5.60 9.37
N ALA A 142 -15.24 6.10 9.27
CA ALA A 142 -14.09 5.27 8.96
C ALA A 142 -12.84 5.71 9.72
N THR A 143 -11.99 4.73 10.05
CA THR A 143 -10.71 4.91 10.71
C THR A 143 -9.61 4.27 9.88
N ILE A 144 -8.48 4.96 9.75
CA ILE A 144 -7.22 4.36 9.33
C ILE A 144 -6.44 3.99 10.59
N ILE A 145 -6.13 2.72 10.75
CA ILE A 145 -5.21 2.25 11.77
C ILE A 145 -3.84 2.17 11.12
N LEU A 146 -2.93 3.04 11.53
CA LEU A 146 -1.57 2.99 10.99
C LEU A 146 -0.85 1.78 11.59
N LEU A 147 -0.19 1.01 10.73
CA LEU A 147 0.52 -0.21 11.06
C LEU A 147 1.97 -0.09 10.60
N GLN A 148 2.88 -0.53 11.46
CA GLN A 148 4.30 -0.62 11.15
C GLN A 148 4.81 -2.01 11.50
N ALA A 149 5.25 -2.73 10.48
CA ALA A 149 5.87 -4.04 10.59
C ALA A 149 7.30 -3.94 11.17
N ARG A 150 7.82 -5.06 11.67
CA ARG A 150 9.19 -5.12 12.24
C ARG A 150 10.28 -4.76 11.23
N CYS A 151 10.05 -5.02 9.96
CA CYS A 151 10.95 -4.65 8.87
C CYS A 151 10.88 -3.17 8.47
N GLY A 152 10.11 -2.34 9.18
CA GLY A 152 9.91 -0.92 8.85
C GLY A 152 8.91 -0.67 7.73
N PHE A 153 8.24 -1.72 7.23
CA PHE A 153 7.14 -1.57 6.27
C PHE A 153 5.92 -0.93 6.93
N VAL A 154 5.39 0.12 6.31
CA VAL A 154 4.22 0.85 6.78
C VAL A 154 3.02 0.51 5.90
N ALA A 155 1.88 0.30 6.55
CA ALA A 155 0.59 0.12 5.91
C ALA A 155 -0.52 0.82 6.72
N GLY A 156 -1.63 1.10 6.06
CA GLY A 156 -2.84 1.59 6.70
C GLY A 156 -3.90 0.52 6.66
N LEU A 157 -4.49 0.18 7.80
CA LEU A 157 -5.70 -0.65 7.84
C LEU A 157 -6.91 0.28 7.84
N LEU A 158 -7.58 0.39 6.71
CA LEU A 158 -8.83 1.12 6.58
C LEU A 158 -9.97 0.25 7.12
N MET A 159 -10.66 0.75 8.15
CA MET A 159 -11.88 0.17 8.66
C MET A 159 -13.04 1.13 8.44
N VAL A 160 -14.06 0.70 7.71
CA VAL A 160 -15.35 1.40 7.63
C VAL A 160 -16.26 0.80 8.68
N HIS A 161 -16.71 1.64 9.59
CA HIS A 161 -17.55 1.23 10.71
C HIS A 161 -19.01 1.08 10.30
N GLN A 162 -19.78 0.32 11.09
CA GLN A 162 -21.22 0.21 10.86
C GLN A 162 -21.90 1.57 11.07
N ASN A 163 -21.50 2.30 12.10
CA ASN A 163 -21.95 3.65 12.42
C ASN A 163 -21.01 4.29 13.45
N GLU A 164 -21.18 5.59 13.72
CA GLU A 164 -20.35 6.30 14.70
C GLU A 164 -20.51 5.82 16.15
N ARG A 165 -21.61 5.13 16.48
CA ARG A 165 -21.84 4.65 17.85
C ARG A 165 -21.06 3.36 18.14
N THR A 166 -20.83 2.53 17.13
CA THR A 166 -20.10 1.26 17.28
C THR A 166 -18.60 1.40 17.06
N LYS A 167 -18.17 2.46 16.37
CA LYS A 167 -16.77 2.76 16.03
C LYS A 167 -15.75 2.47 17.14
N ASP A 168 -15.97 2.97 18.36
CA ASP A 168 -15.00 2.76 19.44
C ASP A 168 -14.97 1.30 19.89
N ILE A 169 -16.11 0.60 19.92
CA ILE A 169 -16.17 -0.84 20.22
C ILE A 169 -15.39 -1.63 19.17
N GLU A 170 -15.58 -1.31 17.89
CA GLU A 170 -14.88 -1.97 16.78
C GLU A 170 -13.36 -1.76 16.85
N ARG A 171 -12.91 -0.55 17.22
CA ARG A 171 -11.49 -0.22 17.45
C ARG A 171 -10.90 -0.99 18.63
N HIS A 172 -11.62 -1.09 19.74
CA HIS A 172 -11.17 -1.84 20.91
C HIS A 172 -11.10 -3.35 20.61
N ALA A 173 -12.01 -3.87 19.77
CA ALA A 173 -12.00 -5.27 19.37
C ALA A 173 -10.76 -5.63 18.55
N ILE A 174 -10.27 -4.74 17.67
CA ILE A 174 -9.09 -5.02 16.85
C ILE A 174 -7.76 -4.72 17.54
N ALA A 175 -7.73 -3.77 18.49
CA ALA A 175 -6.55 -3.32 19.20
C ALA A 175 -5.62 -4.46 19.68
N PRO A 176 -6.10 -5.52 20.38
CA PRO A 176 -5.22 -6.59 20.87
C PRO A 176 -4.56 -7.42 19.75
N HIS A 177 -5.05 -7.32 18.52
CA HIS A 177 -4.56 -8.09 17.38
C HIS A 177 -3.60 -7.32 16.47
N LEU A 178 -3.41 -6.02 16.69
CA LEU A 178 -2.63 -5.17 15.77
C LEU A 178 -1.16 -5.61 15.68
N HIS A 179 -0.58 -6.14 16.77
CA HIS A 179 0.78 -6.71 16.73
C HIS A 179 0.89 -7.92 15.80
N MET A 180 -0.10 -8.82 15.86
CA MET A 180 -0.16 -9.99 14.97
C MET A 180 -0.32 -9.54 13.52
N ILE A 181 -1.23 -8.59 13.26
CA ILE A 181 -1.45 -8.04 11.91
C ILE A 181 -0.18 -7.40 11.37
N GLY A 182 0.50 -6.54 12.15
CA GLY A 182 1.77 -5.94 11.77
C GLY A 182 2.88 -6.97 11.50
N THR A 183 2.89 -8.07 12.27
CA THR A 183 3.82 -9.18 12.03
C THR A 183 3.51 -9.89 10.70
N LEU A 184 2.24 -10.19 10.43
CA LEU A 184 1.83 -10.81 9.17
C LEU A 184 2.10 -9.91 7.96
N LEU A 185 1.97 -8.60 8.11
CA LEU A 185 2.35 -7.64 7.06
C LEU A 185 3.85 -7.64 6.75
N SER A 186 4.71 -8.17 7.64
CA SER A 186 6.12 -8.39 7.31
C SER A 186 6.30 -9.42 6.20
N ILE A 187 5.36 -10.38 6.07
CA ILE A 187 5.33 -11.34 4.96
C ILE A 187 5.01 -10.60 3.66
N VAL A 188 4.00 -9.73 3.67
CA VAL A 188 3.64 -8.88 2.52
C VAL A 188 4.84 -8.03 2.09
N ALA A 189 5.53 -7.42 3.06
CA ALA A 189 6.72 -6.62 2.80
C ALA A 189 7.85 -7.44 2.16
N ASN A 190 8.08 -8.66 2.63
CA ASN A 190 9.11 -9.54 2.07
C ASN A 190 8.79 -9.95 0.63
N VAL A 191 7.53 -10.26 0.33
CA VAL A 191 7.09 -10.60 -1.03
C VAL A 191 7.26 -9.41 -1.97
N GLU A 192 6.86 -8.20 -1.55
CA GLU A 192 7.07 -6.98 -2.34
C GLU A 192 8.55 -6.68 -2.56
N GLU A 193 9.40 -6.92 -1.57
CA GLU A 193 10.85 -6.72 -1.71
C GLU A 193 11.49 -7.73 -2.66
N GLN A 194 11.13 -9.02 -2.58
CA GLN A 194 11.60 -10.04 -3.53
C GLN A 194 11.19 -9.71 -4.96
N LYS A 195 9.98 -9.19 -5.14
CA LYS A 195 9.47 -8.73 -6.44
C LYS A 195 10.28 -7.54 -6.96
N ARG A 196 10.58 -6.56 -6.11
CA ARG A 196 11.46 -5.43 -6.46
C ARG A 196 12.82 -5.93 -6.97
N LEU A 197 13.43 -6.89 -6.26
CA LEU A 197 14.72 -7.48 -6.62
C LEU A 197 14.66 -8.27 -7.95
N ALA A 198 13.60 -9.05 -8.16
CA ALA A 198 13.40 -9.81 -9.39
C ALA A 198 13.27 -8.88 -10.61
N ARG A 199 12.52 -7.77 -10.49
CA ARG A 199 12.39 -6.75 -11.54
C ARG A 199 13.71 -6.06 -11.85
N GLN A 200 14.44 -5.65 -10.82
CA GLN A 200 15.78 -5.06 -11.02
C GLN A 200 16.68 -6.03 -11.78
N SER A 201 16.65 -7.32 -11.44
CA SER A 201 17.40 -8.37 -12.14
C SER A 201 16.98 -8.49 -13.61
N GLN A 202 15.69 -8.43 -13.92
CA GLN A 202 15.19 -8.45 -15.30
C GLN A 202 15.66 -7.23 -16.11
N ILE A 203 15.66 -6.04 -15.51
CA ILE A 203 16.19 -4.82 -16.14
C ILE A 203 17.67 -5.02 -16.46
N PHE A 204 18.47 -5.48 -15.51
CA PHE A 204 19.90 -5.76 -15.73
C PHE A 204 20.13 -6.80 -16.82
N LEU A 205 19.36 -7.90 -16.84
CA LEU A 205 19.46 -8.92 -17.89
C LEU A 205 19.11 -8.34 -19.27
N SER A 206 18.09 -7.49 -19.37
CA SER A 206 17.73 -6.82 -20.63
C SER A 206 18.83 -5.87 -21.11
N MET A 207 19.46 -5.13 -20.19
CA MET A 207 20.59 -4.26 -20.50
C MET A 207 21.79 -5.08 -20.97
N ALA A 208 22.13 -6.17 -20.27
CA ALA A 208 23.19 -7.07 -20.66
C ALA A 208 22.95 -7.67 -22.05
N GLN A 209 21.73 -8.17 -22.33
CA GLN A 209 21.34 -8.67 -23.64
C GLN A 209 21.49 -7.60 -24.73
N ASN A 210 21.07 -6.36 -24.47
CA ASN A 210 21.21 -5.25 -25.40
C ASN A 210 22.68 -4.92 -25.69
N VAL A 211 23.53 -4.90 -24.67
CA VAL A 211 24.99 -4.69 -24.80
C VAL A 211 25.62 -5.84 -25.58
N PHE A 212 25.36 -7.10 -25.22
CA PHE A 212 25.87 -8.26 -25.95
C PHE A 212 25.38 -8.30 -27.40
N SER A 213 24.13 -7.91 -27.65
CA SER A 213 23.60 -7.82 -29.02
C SER A 213 24.29 -6.72 -29.83
N SER A 214 24.63 -5.59 -29.21
CA SER A 214 25.35 -4.48 -29.84
C SER A 214 26.80 -4.86 -30.13
N LEU A 215 27.49 -5.47 -29.17
CA LEU A 215 28.85 -6.00 -29.37
C LEU A 215 28.87 -7.04 -30.49
N ARG A 216 27.92 -7.98 -30.50
CA ARG A 216 27.80 -8.96 -31.59
C ARG A 216 27.62 -8.29 -32.94
N LYS A 217 26.79 -7.24 -33.04
CA LYS A 217 26.61 -6.48 -34.29
C LYS A 217 27.89 -5.76 -34.72
N SER A 218 28.65 -5.19 -33.78
CA SER A 218 29.92 -4.53 -34.07
C SER A 218 31.00 -5.51 -34.56
N PHE A 219 31.16 -6.66 -33.89
CA PHE A 219 32.12 -7.71 -34.32
C PHE A 219 31.79 -8.28 -35.71
N PHE A 220 30.51 -8.41 -36.07
CA PHE A 220 30.10 -8.84 -37.41
C PHE A 220 30.33 -7.76 -38.49
N PHE A 221 30.41 -6.48 -38.13
CA PHE A 221 30.71 -5.40 -39.07
C PHE A 221 32.20 -5.28 -39.37
N GLU A 222 33.09 -5.46 -38.38
CA GLU A 222 34.54 -5.45 -38.61
C GLU A 222 35.02 -6.59 -39.51
N HIS A 223 34.44 -7.79 -39.38
CA HIS A 223 34.79 -8.91 -40.27
C HIS A 223 34.27 -8.79 -41.70
N ARG A 224 33.30 -7.89 -41.96
CA ARG A 224 32.84 -7.62 -43.34
C ARG A 224 33.68 -6.58 -44.07
N ILE A 225 34.38 -5.70 -43.36
CA ILE A 225 35.26 -4.69 -43.97
C ILE A 225 36.62 -5.29 -44.37
N LEU A 226 37.06 -6.38 -43.73
CA LEU A 226 38.28 -7.11 -44.08
C LEU A 226 38.11 -8.14 -45.21
N ALA A 227 36.92 -8.25 -45.81
CA ALA A 227 36.58 -9.22 -46.86
C ALA A 227 36.24 -8.57 -48.22
N ILE A 228 36.72 -7.35 -48.45
CA ILE A 228 36.72 -6.65 -49.76
C ILE A 228 38.18 -6.31 -50.08
#